data_AF-A2DW44-F1
#
_entry.id   AF-A2DW44-F1
#
_cell.length_a   1.000
_cell.length_b   1.000
_cell.length_c   1.000
_cell.angle_alpha   90.00
_cell.angle_beta   90.00
_cell.angle_gamma   90.00
#
_symmetry.space_group_name_H-M   'P 1'
#
loop_
_entity.id
_entity.type
_entity.pdbx_description
1 polymer ?
#
loop_
_entity_poly.entity_id
_entity_poly.type
_entity_poly.pdbx_seq_one_letter_code
_entity_poly.pdbx_strand_id
1 'polypeptide(L)'
;MKKGFVVSSQNSNNEQITAKYLVDAWMHRTDATRPREGLTKSLLETGIARLYSLRNTKGENVPTPCLEIDPMTRRLVNNDGKIDQRVHLIGIPTWSQMPDTTISPMPGTDSLMLQETDKAAVSAAKIVGAW
;
A
#
# COMPACT_ATOMS: atom_id res chain seq x y z
N MET A 1 25.66 -3.32 -33.71
CA MET A 1 25.06 -4.20 -32.69
C MET A 1 24.46 -3.35 -31.58
N LYS A 2 23.18 -3.53 -31.22
CA LYS A 2 22.59 -2.83 -30.06
C LYS A 2 23.31 -3.34 -28.80
N LYS A 3 23.92 -2.43 -28.03
CA LYS A 3 24.53 -2.74 -26.73
C LYS A 3 23.42 -3.28 -25.80
N GLY A 4 23.69 -4.41 -25.14
CA GLY A 4 22.79 -4.97 -24.12
C GLY A 4 22.80 -4.15 -22.83
N PHE A 5 22.08 -4.60 -21.81
CA PHE A 5 22.16 -4.04 -20.46
C PHE A 5 23.50 -4.42 -19.84
N VAL A 6 24.17 -3.46 -19.19
CA VAL A 6 25.46 -3.67 -18.52
C VAL A 6 25.29 -3.46 -17.03
N VAL A 7 25.71 -4.43 -16.23
CA VAL A 7 25.79 -4.35 -14.77
C VAL A 7 27.26 -4.46 -14.34
N SER A 8 27.64 -3.65 -13.36
CA SER A 8 28.94 -3.72 -12.69
C SER A 8 28.77 -3.38 -11.21
N SER A 9 29.58 -3.98 -10.35
CA SER A 9 29.61 -3.68 -8.91
C SER A 9 31.05 -3.52 -8.43
N GLN A 10 31.28 -2.68 -7.43
CA GLN A 10 32.59 -2.59 -6.76
C GLN A 10 32.97 -3.94 -6.12
N ASN A 11 31.99 -4.71 -5.67
CA ASN A 11 32.19 -6.04 -5.08
C ASN A 11 32.58 -7.11 -6.13
N SER A 12 32.49 -6.78 -7.42
CA SER A 12 32.94 -7.62 -8.54
C SER A 12 34.12 -6.97 -9.29
N ASN A 13 34.95 -6.17 -8.62
CA ASN A 13 36.05 -5.41 -9.23
C ASN A 13 35.63 -4.54 -10.44
N ASN A 14 34.39 -4.08 -10.46
CA ASN A 14 33.78 -3.37 -11.60
C ASN A 14 33.79 -4.16 -12.92
N GLU A 15 33.89 -5.49 -12.86
CA GLU A 15 33.70 -6.34 -14.03
C GLU A 15 32.30 -6.10 -14.61
N GLN A 16 32.24 -5.96 -15.94
CA GLN A 16 31.02 -5.67 -16.67
C GLN A 16 30.39 -6.95 -17.19
N ILE A 17 29.19 -7.27 -16.70
CA ILE A 17 28.37 -8.35 -17.23
C ILE A 17 27.33 -7.75 -18.17
N THR A 18 27.23 -8.29 -19.40
CA THR A 18 26.27 -7.83 -20.41
C THR A 18 25.14 -8.85 -20.59
N ALA A 19 23.89 -8.38 -20.53
CA ALA A 19 22.71 -9.20 -20.79
C ALA A 19 21.87 -8.63 -21.94
N LYS A 20 21.27 -9.53 -22.74
CA LYS A 20 20.37 -9.14 -23.83
C LYS A 20 19.02 -8.64 -23.33
N TYR A 21 18.55 -9.20 -22.22
CA TYR A 21 17.26 -8.90 -21.61
C TYR A 21 17.45 -8.55 -20.13
N LEU A 22 16.71 -7.56 -19.66
CA LEU A 22 16.58 -7.20 -18.25
C LEU A 22 15.18 -7.60 -17.80
N VAL A 23 15.09 -8.39 -16.75
CA VAL A 23 13.83 -8.63 -16.03
C VAL A 23 13.91 -7.81 -14.76
N ASP A 24 13.02 -6.84 -14.63
CA ASP A 24 12.91 -5.96 -13.47
C ASP A 24 11.50 -6.07 -12.90
N ALA A 25 11.40 -6.08 -11.57
CA ALA A 25 10.15 -6.09 -10.81
C ALA A 25 9.84 -4.69 -10.25
N TRP A 26 10.42 -3.64 -10.84
CA TRP A 26 10.22 -2.28 -10.38
C TRP A 26 8.75 -1.86 -10.41
N MET A 27 8.26 -1.42 -9.27
CA MET A 27 6.92 -0.90 -9.09
C MET A 27 7.00 0.57 -8.64
N HIS A 28 6.08 1.39 -9.14
CA HIS A 28 5.90 2.72 -8.59
C HIS A 28 5.41 2.65 -7.14
N ARG A 29 5.89 3.58 -6.32
CA ARG A 29 5.31 3.79 -4.99
C ARG A 29 3.85 4.22 -5.15
N THR A 30 2.95 3.62 -4.39
CA THR A 30 1.57 4.08 -4.29
C THR A 30 1.53 5.49 -3.70
N ASP A 31 0.87 6.42 -4.40
CA ASP A 31 0.66 7.80 -3.94
C ASP A 31 -0.74 8.28 -4.30
N ALA A 32 -1.66 8.18 -3.33
CA ALA A 32 -3.03 8.63 -3.48
C ALA A 32 -3.17 10.16 -3.57
N THR A 33 -2.13 10.94 -3.25
CA THR A 33 -2.16 12.40 -3.51
C THR A 33 -1.98 12.73 -4.99
N ARG A 34 -1.45 11.78 -5.77
CA ARG A 34 -1.19 11.90 -7.21
C ARG A 34 -1.57 10.59 -7.92
N PRO A 35 -2.86 10.19 -7.89
CA PRO A 35 -3.30 8.91 -8.42
C PRO A 35 -3.01 8.83 -9.92
N ARG A 36 -2.36 7.76 -10.37
CA ARG A 36 -2.05 7.52 -11.79
C ARG A 36 -3.05 6.56 -12.43
N GLU A 37 -3.66 5.72 -11.61
CA GLU A 37 -4.59 4.67 -11.95
C GLU A 37 -6.05 5.09 -11.74
N GLY A 38 -6.95 4.54 -12.56
CA GLY A 38 -8.37 4.91 -12.56
C GLY A 38 -9.11 4.56 -11.26
N LEU A 39 -8.69 3.50 -10.55
CA LEU A 39 -9.36 3.06 -9.33
C LEU A 39 -9.22 4.08 -8.20
N THR A 40 -7.99 4.46 -7.82
CA THR A 40 -7.75 5.42 -6.73
C THR A 40 -8.38 6.77 -7.04
N LYS A 41 -8.29 7.21 -8.30
CA LYS A 41 -8.96 8.42 -8.76
C LYS A 41 -10.48 8.35 -8.57
N SER A 42 -11.11 7.26 -9.00
CA SER A 42 -12.56 7.05 -8.82
C SER A 42 -12.97 6.99 -7.36
N LEU A 43 -12.20 6.33 -6.49
CA LEU A 43 -12.50 6.23 -5.06
C LEU A 43 -12.52 7.60 -4.37
N LEU A 44 -11.58 8.48 -4.73
CA LEU A 44 -11.50 9.85 -4.23
C LEU A 44 -12.63 10.73 -4.81
N GLU A 45 -12.84 10.68 -6.12
CA GLU A 45 -13.84 11.51 -6.82
C GLU A 45 -15.28 11.19 -6.40
N THR A 46 -15.57 9.91 -6.14
CA THR A 46 -16.89 9.45 -5.68
C THR A 46 -17.08 9.57 -4.17
N GLY A 47 -16.04 10.00 -3.44
CA GLY A 47 -16.07 10.16 -1.99
C GLY A 47 -16.14 8.86 -1.19
N ILE A 48 -15.90 7.71 -1.84
CA ILE A 48 -15.78 6.39 -1.19
C ILE A 48 -14.58 6.37 -0.24
N ALA A 49 -13.52 7.12 -0.59
CA ALA A 49 -12.30 7.21 0.18
C ALA A 49 -11.88 8.66 0.40
N ARG A 50 -11.17 8.90 1.51
CA ARG A 50 -10.39 10.11 1.75
C ARG A 50 -8.92 9.79 2.00
N LEU A 51 -8.06 10.81 1.93
CA LEU A 51 -6.65 10.68 2.30
C LEU A 51 -6.49 10.60 3.82
N TYR A 52 -5.62 9.69 4.28
CA TYR A 52 -5.18 9.68 5.67
C TYR A 52 -4.31 10.90 5.94
N SER A 53 -4.59 11.61 7.04
CA SER A 53 -3.84 12.80 7.44
C SER A 53 -3.22 12.64 8.83
N LEU A 54 -1.98 13.10 8.97
CA LEU A 54 -1.31 13.22 10.26
C LEU A 54 -1.36 14.67 10.74
N ARG A 55 -1.19 14.90 12.04
CA ARG A 55 -1.04 16.27 12.57
C ARG A 55 0.43 16.66 12.65
N ASN A 56 0.77 17.83 12.14
CA ASN A 56 2.09 18.41 12.32
C ASN A 56 2.23 19.06 13.72
N THR A 57 3.42 19.62 14.01
CA THR A 57 3.72 20.28 15.30
C THR A 57 2.89 21.55 15.56
N LYS A 58 2.24 22.11 14.53
CA LYS A 58 1.31 23.24 14.63
C LYS A 58 -0.15 22.80 14.79
N GLY A 59 -0.42 21.50 14.80
CA GLY A 59 -1.76 20.93 14.88
C GLY A 59 -2.53 20.89 13.56
N GLU A 60 -1.89 21.21 12.43
CA GLU A 60 -2.51 21.20 11.11
C GLU A 60 -2.53 19.77 10.54
N ASN A 61 -3.59 19.42 9.83
CA ASN A 61 -3.68 18.15 9.12
C ASN A 61 -2.81 18.19 7.86
N VAL A 62 -1.88 17.24 7.75
CA VAL A 62 -1.02 17.04 6.59
C VAL A 62 -1.40 15.71 5.94
N PRO A 63 -1.87 15.71 4.68
CA PRO A 63 -2.24 14.49 4.00
C PRO A 63 -1.02 13.62 3.74
N THR A 64 -1.20 12.32 3.88
CA THR A 64 -0.22 11.29 3.54
C THR A 64 -0.52 10.72 2.14
N PRO A 65 0.42 9.98 1.52
CA PRO A 65 0.20 9.27 0.26
C PRO A 65 -0.80 8.10 0.30
N CYS A 66 -1.48 7.85 1.42
CA CYS A 66 -2.38 6.71 1.61
C CYS A 66 -3.85 7.15 1.72
N LEU A 67 -4.76 6.28 1.26
CA LEU A 67 -6.17 6.37 1.64
C LEU A 67 -6.33 5.97 3.11
N GLU A 68 -7.29 6.58 3.80
CA GLU A 68 -7.58 6.25 5.19
C GLU A 68 -8.40 4.96 5.30
N ILE A 69 -7.99 4.09 6.21
CA ILE A 69 -8.73 2.89 6.59
C ILE A 69 -9.11 2.92 8.07
N ASP A 70 -10.14 2.17 8.43
CA ASP A 70 -10.37 1.76 9.81
C ASP A 70 -9.38 0.63 10.19
N PRO A 71 -8.52 0.79 11.20
CA PRO A 71 -7.51 -0.22 11.56
C PRO A 71 -8.09 -1.55 12.03
N MET A 72 -9.35 -1.59 12.45
CA MET A 72 -10.00 -2.79 12.98
C MET A 72 -10.66 -3.62 11.88
N THR A 73 -11.29 -2.98 10.91
CA THR A 73 -12.01 -3.67 9.82
C THR A 73 -11.28 -3.64 8.49
N ARG A 74 -10.25 -2.80 8.33
CA ARG A 74 -9.52 -2.54 7.07
C ARG A 74 -10.36 -1.94 5.96
N ARG A 75 -11.53 -1.41 6.29
CA ARG A 75 -12.41 -0.73 5.36
C ARG A 75 -12.00 0.72 5.17
N LEU A 76 -12.24 1.24 3.98
CA LEU A 76 -11.97 2.65 3.67
C LEU A 76 -12.81 3.58 4.55
N VAL A 77 -12.25 4.74 4.86
CA VAL A 77 -12.98 5.87 5.46
C VAL A 77 -13.35 6.85 4.36
N ASN A 78 -14.62 7.19 4.30
CA ASN A 78 -15.17 8.09 3.28
C ASN A 78 -14.94 9.57 3.64
N ASN A 79 -15.33 10.49 2.75
CA ASN A 79 -15.12 11.93 2.96
C ASN A 79 -15.83 12.50 4.20
N ASP A 80 -16.92 11.86 4.64
CA ASP A 80 -17.64 12.24 5.87
C ASP A 80 -16.98 11.69 7.15
N GLY A 81 -15.87 10.95 7.01
CA GLY A 81 -15.20 10.30 8.14
C GLY A 81 -15.89 9.03 8.63
N LYS A 82 -16.82 8.46 7.85
CA LYS A 82 -17.51 7.21 8.16
C LYS A 82 -16.82 6.04 7.46
N ILE A 83 -16.92 4.86 8.07
CA ILE A 83 -16.42 3.63 7.47
C ILE A 83 -17.30 3.21 6.30
N ASP A 84 -16.73 3.17 5.10
CA ASP A 84 -17.39 2.67 3.90
C ASP A 84 -17.52 1.14 3.96
N GLN A 85 -18.70 0.61 3.64
CA GLN A 85 -18.98 -0.82 3.77
C GLN A 85 -18.52 -1.66 2.57
N ARG A 86 -18.12 -1.01 1.47
CA ARG A 86 -17.94 -1.68 0.17
C ARG A 86 -16.52 -2.13 -0.11
N VAL A 87 -15.52 -1.46 0.45
CA VAL A 87 -14.12 -1.63 0.05
C VAL A 87 -13.22 -1.81 1.25
N HIS A 88 -12.51 -2.93 1.26
CA HIS A 88 -11.36 -3.18 2.12
C HIS A 88 -10.08 -2.83 1.37
N LEU A 89 -9.13 -2.19 2.06
CA LEU A 89 -7.82 -1.90 1.56
C LEU A 89 -6.78 -2.42 2.55
N ILE A 90 -5.85 -3.25 2.05
CA ILE A 90 -4.80 -3.90 2.84
C ILE A 90 -3.45 -3.83 2.13
N GLY A 91 -2.36 -4.06 2.86
CA GLY A 91 -1.01 -4.18 2.34
C GLY A 91 -0.33 -2.84 2.06
N ILE A 92 0.70 -2.87 1.21
CA ILE A 92 1.61 -1.75 0.90
C ILE A 92 0.89 -0.41 0.68
N PRO A 93 -0.28 -0.31 0.00
CA PRO A 93 -1.00 0.95 -0.16
C PRO A 93 -1.38 1.67 1.16
N THR A 94 -1.35 0.99 2.30
CA THR A 94 -1.72 1.54 3.62
C THR A 94 -0.51 1.95 4.48
N TRP A 95 0.72 1.85 3.95
CA TRP A 95 1.99 1.99 4.69
C TRP A 95 2.16 3.29 5.51
N SER A 96 1.51 4.40 5.15
CA SER A 96 1.59 5.66 5.93
C SER A 96 0.73 5.64 7.18
N GLN A 97 -0.26 4.74 7.25
CA GLN A 97 -1.16 4.58 8.38
C GLN A 97 -0.85 3.30 9.16
N MET A 98 -0.52 2.22 8.45
CA MET A 98 -0.23 0.91 9.03
C MET A 98 1.26 0.57 8.90
N PRO A 99 1.93 0.24 10.02
CA PRO A 99 3.32 -0.21 9.98
C PRO A 99 3.44 -1.58 9.31
N ASP A 100 4.65 -1.89 8.85
CA ASP A 100 5.06 -3.25 8.46
C ASP A 100 4.28 -3.90 7.30
N THR A 101 3.60 -3.09 6.49
CA THR A 101 2.83 -3.55 5.31
C THR A 101 3.69 -3.92 4.11
N THR A 102 5.00 -3.64 4.17
CA THR A 102 5.98 -3.90 3.08
C THR A 102 6.96 -5.02 3.44
N ILE A 103 6.93 -5.54 4.68
CA ILE A 103 7.85 -6.58 5.13
C ILE A 103 7.23 -7.97 5.01
N SER A 104 8.06 -9.00 4.80
CA SER A 104 7.59 -10.39 4.85
C SER A 104 7.27 -10.81 6.30
N PRO A 105 6.27 -11.69 6.51
CA PRO A 105 5.98 -12.21 7.85
C PRO A 105 7.19 -12.98 8.38
N MET A 106 7.60 -12.67 9.60
CA MET A 106 8.71 -13.37 10.25
C MET A 106 8.23 -14.72 10.78
N PRO A 107 8.90 -15.84 10.45
CA PRO A 107 8.52 -17.14 10.99
C PRO A 107 8.50 -17.15 12.52
N GLY A 108 7.44 -17.74 13.08
CA GLY A 108 7.27 -17.87 14.53
C GLY A 108 6.80 -16.60 15.26
N THR A 109 6.41 -15.53 14.54
CA THR A 109 5.82 -14.34 15.16
C THR A 109 4.35 -14.17 14.81
N ASP A 110 3.63 -13.43 15.65
CA ASP A 110 2.31 -12.89 15.34
C ASP A 110 2.48 -11.65 14.44
N SER A 111 2.70 -11.89 13.15
CA SER A 111 3.04 -10.84 12.18
C SER A 111 1.87 -9.87 11.95
N LEU A 112 2.14 -8.57 12.02
CA LEU A 112 1.17 -7.51 11.74
C LEU A 112 0.53 -7.61 10.34
N MET A 113 1.29 -8.11 9.35
CA MET A 113 0.79 -8.36 8.00
C MET A 113 -0.32 -9.42 8.01
N LEU A 114 -0.14 -10.52 8.76
CA LEU A 114 -1.14 -11.59 8.87
C LEU A 114 -2.37 -11.13 9.68
N GLN A 115 -2.14 -10.37 10.76
CA GLN A 115 -3.25 -9.75 11.51
C GLN A 115 -4.07 -8.79 10.66
N GLU A 116 -3.46 -8.09 9.71
CA GLU A 116 -4.17 -7.25 8.76
C GLU A 116 -5.12 -8.08 7.89
N THR A 117 -4.63 -9.18 7.31
CA THR A 117 -5.45 -10.08 6.50
C THR A 117 -6.57 -10.71 7.30
N ASP A 118 -6.31 -11.11 8.55
CA ASP A 118 -7.33 -11.70 9.43
C ASP A 118 -8.45 -10.71 9.76
N LYS A 119 -8.09 -9.46 10.09
CA LYS A 119 -9.06 -8.39 10.35
C LYS A 119 -9.95 -8.12 9.14
N ALA A 120 -9.36 -8.05 7.95
CA ALA A 120 -10.11 -7.86 6.71
C ALA A 120 -11.03 -9.07 6.42
N ALA A 121 -10.52 -10.29 6.59
CA ALA A 121 -11.27 -11.52 6.37
C ALA A 121 -12.48 -11.61 7.32
N VAL A 122 -12.28 -11.43 8.63
CA VAL A 122 -13.38 -11.42 9.62
C VAL A 122 -14.39 -10.33 9.30
N SER A 123 -13.94 -9.13 8.92
CA SER A 123 -14.85 -8.05 8.53
C SER A 123 -15.68 -8.41 7.29
N ALA A 124 -15.06 -8.97 6.26
CA ALA A 124 -15.75 -9.36 5.03
C ALA A 124 -16.76 -10.49 5.31
N ALA A 125 -16.36 -11.46 6.12
CA ALA A 125 -17.19 -12.62 6.41
C ALA A 125 -18.45 -12.26 7.24
N LYS A 126 -18.33 -11.29 8.16
CA LYS A 126 -19.47 -10.69 8.88
C LYS A 126 -20.44 -9.97 7.94
N ILE A 127 -19.94 -9.31 6.90
CA ILE A 127 -20.79 -8.60 5.92
C ILE A 127 -21.63 -9.60 5.10
N VAL A 128 -21.05 -10.74 4.73
CA VAL A 128 -21.75 -11.77 3.94
C VAL A 128 -22.53 -12.78 4.80
N GLY A 129 -22.57 -12.60 6.13
CA GLY A 129 -23.31 -13.47 7.04
C GLY A 129 -22.72 -14.88 7.19
N ALA A 130 -21.43 -15.05 6.92
CA ALA A 130 -20.75 -16.35 6.99
C ALA A 130 -20.12 -16.63 8.38
N TRP A 131 -20.32 -15.74 9.36
CA TRP A 131 -19.72 -15.76 10.71
C TRP A 131 -20.65 -15.20 11.77
#